data_AF-A0A963MLQ8-F1
#
_entry.id   AF-A0A963MLQ8-F1
#
_cell.length_a   1.000
_cell.length_b   1.000
_cell.length_c   1.000
_cell.angle_alpha   90.00
_cell.angle_beta   90.00
_cell.angle_gamma   90.00
#
_symmetry.space_group_name_H-M   'P 1'
#
loop_
_entity.id
_entity.type
_entity.pdbx_description
1 polymer ?
#
loop_
_entity_poly.entity_id
_entity_poly.type
_entity_poly.pdbx_seq_one_letter_code
_entity_poly.pdbx_strand_id
1 'polypeptide(L)'
;MAVDSGNAGSVAMAWVGWGLLALLGALGLTVFVLRHPFGLAFGGGIAIAFVALMSVRRDAWLLFVPALAPVVDLAGWSGAIHLTESDALVMSALLVGGVQAMTVPGAVRSVGRWRGQPRPWRFGVVQIGVVALLGISYLVSTQWSSVPAALGDAALWMGYSTPLNGPRLAKGFFWAVLLLPVLAQALRERPQAATRWLVAGLVAGAVLVSLAALWERWAFTGLSDFASDYRTTALFWEMNVGGATLDGWLALTAPVALWWVLGERDSRWLALGMAVLAVLAYASFTTFSRGLYLGLAAGVVVLLLVMLRRGVWRVSGTSLLVWMAYSAVLAGWLAGVFQTGGYRGAGAMLGLGLAVFGAAPVLALASARTLGGAAVLALAGATASIAAMLLVPKGVYLSYGFNALLFGAALFGRWPGGLERRAAGVVAALLGWLAANAVLVSQYWAESGGLLPAVACAAWLLLPLVWMCLRPARCWRPTPHGWVLVSMCLGAIT
;
A
#
# COMPACT_ATOMS: atom_id res chain seq x y z
N MET A 1 -1.46 15.04 -53.44
CA MET A 1 -1.49 14.61 -52.03
C MET A 1 -1.97 15.77 -51.18
N ALA A 2 -3.30 15.89 -51.01
CA ALA A 2 -3.88 16.90 -50.13
C ALA A 2 -3.78 16.39 -48.69
N VAL A 3 -2.97 17.05 -47.87
CA VAL A 3 -3.04 16.90 -46.41
C VAL A 3 -4.29 17.68 -45.99
N ASP A 4 -5.29 16.98 -45.45
CA ASP A 4 -6.53 17.57 -44.94
C ASP A 4 -6.24 18.81 -44.08
N SER A 5 -6.76 19.96 -44.49
CA SER A 5 -6.63 21.25 -43.79
C SER A 5 -7.13 21.20 -42.33
N GLY A 6 -8.09 20.33 -42.03
CA GLY A 6 -8.56 20.08 -40.66
C GLY A 6 -7.51 19.42 -39.75
N ASN A 7 -6.56 18.68 -40.32
CA ASN A 7 -5.50 18.02 -39.57
C ASN A 7 -4.41 19.04 -39.15
N ALA A 8 -4.09 20.00 -40.03
CA ALA A 8 -3.11 21.05 -39.74
C ALA A 8 -3.51 21.96 -38.56
N GLY A 9 -4.80 22.34 -38.47
CA GLY A 9 -5.32 23.15 -37.37
C GLY A 9 -5.30 22.44 -36.01
N SER A 10 -5.66 21.15 -35.99
CA SER A 10 -5.62 20.35 -34.75
C SER A 10 -4.19 20.14 -34.23
N VAL A 11 -3.22 20.05 -35.14
CA VAL A 11 -1.80 19.92 -34.83
C VAL A 11 -1.28 21.23 -34.24
N ALA A 12 -1.53 22.37 -34.88
CA ALA A 12 -1.10 23.67 -34.36
C ALA A 12 -1.65 23.94 -32.94
N MET A 13 -2.93 23.63 -32.69
CA MET A 13 -3.53 23.73 -31.36
C MET A 13 -2.85 22.84 -30.31
N ALA A 14 -2.48 21.61 -30.67
CA ALA A 14 -1.75 20.72 -29.76
C ALA A 14 -0.35 21.26 -29.43
N TRP A 15 0.38 21.79 -30.42
CA TRP A 15 1.69 22.40 -30.22
C TRP A 15 1.64 23.61 -29.29
N VAL A 16 0.64 24.48 -29.48
CA VAL A 16 0.42 25.63 -28.59
C VAL A 16 0.13 25.17 -27.16
N GLY A 17 -0.70 24.13 -26.99
CA GLY A 17 -0.99 23.55 -25.67
C GLY A 17 0.25 23.01 -24.95
N TRP A 18 1.09 22.24 -25.65
CA TRP A 18 2.34 21.72 -25.08
C TRP A 18 3.36 22.83 -24.78
N GLY A 19 3.47 23.82 -25.66
CA GLY A 19 4.30 25.01 -25.45
C GLY A 19 3.87 25.82 -24.23
N LEU A 20 2.55 25.96 -24.01
CA LEU A 20 2.00 26.64 -22.83
C LEU A 20 2.35 25.90 -21.53
N LEU A 21 2.20 24.57 -21.50
CA LEU A 21 2.61 23.78 -20.33
C LEU A 21 4.11 23.91 -20.03
N ALA A 22 4.94 23.88 -21.09
CA ALA A 22 6.37 24.06 -20.95
C ALA A 22 6.72 25.46 -20.40
N LEU A 23 6.08 26.51 -20.94
CA LEU A 23 6.27 27.89 -20.48
C LEU A 23 5.84 28.08 -19.02
N LEU A 24 4.70 27.52 -18.62
CA LEU A 24 4.22 27.57 -17.23
C LEU A 24 5.20 26.88 -16.28
N GLY A 25 5.74 25.72 -16.66
CA GLY A 25 6.77 25.03 -15.90
C GLY A 25 8.04 25.85 -15.75
N ALA A 26 8.54 26.44 -16.84
CA ALA A 26 9.73 27.30 -16.83
C ALA A 26 9.55 28.57 -15.98
N LEU A 27 8.40 29.25 -16.11
CA LEU A 27 8.10 30.46 -15.33
C LEU A 27 7.98 30.12 -13.84
N GLY A 28 7.27 29.04 -13.50
CA GLY A 28 7.14 28.57 -12.12
C GLY A 28 8.49 28.24 -11.48
N LEU A 29 9.35 27.51 -12.20
CA LEU A 29 10.73 27.23 -11.74
C LEU A 29 11.56 28.50 -11.56
N THR A 30 11.41 29.47 -12.46
CA THR A 30 12.11 30.76 -12.33
C THR A 30 11.68 31.48 -11.05
N VAL A 31 10.38 31.54 -10.77
CA VAL A 31 9.85 32.13 -9.53
C VAL A 31 10.35 31.36 -8.30
N PHE A 32 10.35 30.03 -8.35
CA PHE A 32 10.88 29.18 -7.28
C PHE A 32 12.34 29.50 -6.98
N VAL A 33 13.21 29.53 -7.99
CA VAL A 33 14.64 29.83 -7.82
C VAL A 33 14.83 31.22 -7.22
N LEU A 34 14.11 32.22 -7.73
CA LEU A 34 14.22 33.62 -7.27
C LEU A 34 13.71 33.83 -5.83
N ARG A 35 12.77 32.99 -5.37
CA ARG A 35 12.11 33.14 -4.06
C ARG A 35 12.55 32.09 -3.03
N HIS A 36 13.49 31.21 -3.37
CA HIS A 36 13.91 30.15 -2.47
C HIS A 36 14.58 30.74 -1.21
N PRO A 37 14.18 30.32 0.02
CA PRO A 37 14.73 30.89 1.26
C PRO A 37 16.25 30.72 1.42
N PHE A 38 16.80 29.61 0.92
CA PHE A 38 18.25 29.37 0.91
C PHE A 38 19.00 30.04 -0.26
N GLY A 39 18.34 30.92 -1.01
CA GLY A 39 18.95 31.72 -2.08
C GLY A 39 19.04 31.04 -3.44
N LEU A 40 19.51 31.81 -4.43
CA LEU A 40 19.50 31.45 -5.86
C LEU A 40 20.29 30.18 -6.17
N ALA A 41 21.46 29.99 -5.55
CA ALA A 41 22.32 28.85 -5.83
C ALA A 41 21.65 27.53 -5.40
N PHE A 42 21.04 27.51 -4.22
CA PHE A 42 20.38 26.33 -3.69
C PHE A 42 19.10 26.00 -4.46
N GLY A 43 18.22 27.01 -4.64
CA GLY A 43 17.00 26.84 -5.42
C GLY A 43 17.28 26.45 -6.88
N GLY A 44 18.29 27.07 -7.49
CA GLY A 44 18.77 26.74 -8.84
C GLY A 44 19.32 25.32 -8.94
N GLY A 45 20.10 24.89 -7.95
CA GLY A 45 20.60 23.52 -7.85
C GLY A 45 19.47 22.49 -7.81
N ILE A 46 18.43 22.72 -7.01
CA ILE A 46 17.24 21.86 -6.94
C ILE A 46 16.50 21.84 -8.29
N ALA A 47 16.23 23.01 -8.88
CA ALA A 47 15.52 23.10 -10.15
C ALA A 47 16.27 22.35 -11.28
N ILE A 48 17.58 22.53 -11.37
CA ILE A 48 18.42 21.83 -12.35
C ILE A 48 18.39 20.32 -12.11
N ALA A 49 18.52 19.88 -10.85
CA ALA A 49 18.49 18.47 -10.50
C ALA A 49 17.14 17.82 -10.88
N PHE A 50 16.01 18.47 -10.59
CA PHE A 50 14.70 17.97 -10.97
C PHE A 50 14.47 17.98 -12.48
N VAL A 51 14.88 19.02 -13.20
CA VAL A 51 14.81 19.04 -14.66
C VAL A 51 15.65 17.92 -15.27
N ALA A 52 16.88 17.71 -14.76
CA ALA A 52 17.74 16.61 -15.20
C ALA A 52 17.07 15.25 -14.95
N LEU A 53 16.49 15.05 -13.76
CA LEU A 53 15.79 13.83 -13.36
C LEU A 53 14.58 13.53 -14.28
N MET A 54 13.77 14.54 -14.59
CA MET A 54 12.63 14.40 -15.51
C MET A 54 13.09 14.16 -16.96
N SER A 55 14.31 14.58 -17.31
CA SER A 55 14.87 14.44 -18.65
C SER A 55 15.52 13.07 -18.92
N VAL A 56 15.79 12.25 -17.89
CA VAL A 56 16.43 10.93 -18.04
C VAL A 56 15.66 10.03 -19.01
N ARG A 57 14.32 10.05 -18.92
CA ARG A 57 13.43 9.29 -19.80
C ARG A 57 12.11 10.04 -19.95
N ARG A 58 11.40 9.80 -21.05
CA ARG A 58 10.11 10.45 -21.31
C ARG A 58 9.04 10.20 -20.24
N ASP A 59 9.05 9.01 -19.65
CA ASP A 59 8.06 8.60 -18.65
C ASP A 59 8.61 8.71 -17.22
N ALA A 60 9.80 9.32 -17.04
CA ALA A 60 10.49 9.41 -15.74
C ALA A 60 9.64 10.13 -14.69
N TRP A 61 8.90 11.16 -15.11
CA TRP A 61 8.03 11.92 -14.22
C TRP A 61 6.92 11.08 -13.57
N LEU A 62 6.44 10.02 -14.24
CA LEU A 62 5.44 9.10 -13.66
C LEU A 62 6.01 8.32 -12.47
N LEU A 63 7.32 8.12 -12.42
CA LEU A 63 8.00 7.55 -11.26
C LEU A 63 8.31 8.64 -10.23
N PHE A 64 9.06 9.65 -10.65
CA PHE A 64 9.73 10.56 -9.72
C PHE A 64 8.78 11.56 -9.08
N VAL A 65 7.75 12.05 -9.78
CA VAL A 65 6.78 12.98 -9.18
C VAL A 65 6.06 12.30 -8.00
N PRO A 66 5.35 11.17 -8.15
CA PRO A 66 4.69 10.53 -7.01
C PRO A 66 5.67 9.93 -6.00
N ALA A 67 6.88 9.52 -6.40
CA ALA A 67 7.86 8.99 -5.45
C ALA A 67 8.44 10.06 -4.53
N LEU A 68 8.76 11.23 -5.09
CA LEU A 68 9.52 12.27 -4.39
C LEU A 68 8.63 13.36 -3.79
N ALA A 69 7.48 13.68 -4.39
CA ALA A 69 6.58 14.72 -3.89
C ALA A 69 6.26 14.66 -2.37
N PRO A 70 6.05 13.48 -1.75
CA PRO A 70 5.74 13.44 -0.31
C PRO A 70 6.97 13.54 0.60
N VAL A 71 8.20 13.54 0.05
CA VAL A 71 9.44 13.54 0.85
C VAL A 71 10.38 14.70 0.57
N VAL A 72 10.24 15.36 -0.58
CA VAL A 72 11.05 16.53 -0.93
C VAL A 72 10.47 17.84 -0.46
N ASP A 73 9.28 17.86 0.15
CA ASP A 73 8.72 19.10 0.70
C ASP A 73 9.53 19.50 1.93
N LEU A 74 10.45 20.45 1.77
CA LEU A 74 11.36 20.86 2.84
C LEU A 74 10.78 22.02 3.65
N ALA A 75 9.48 22.33 3.56
CA ALA A 75 8.92 23.50 4.25
C ALA A 75 9.16 23.50 5.76
N GLY A 76 9.29 22.33 6.39
CA GLY A 76 9.69 22.20 7.81
C GLY A 76 11.09 22.73 8.13
N TRP A 77 11.99 22.80 7.14
CA TRP A 77 13.36 23.33 7.27
C TRP A 77 13.55 24.68 6.55
N SER A 78 13.02 24.82 5.33
CA SER A 78 13.17 26.02 4.51
C SER A 78 12.21 27.14 4.92
N GLY A 79 11.08 26.81 5.54
CA GLY A 79 9.99 27.75 5.83
C GLY A 79 9.17 28.13 4.59
N ALA A 80 9.49 27.60 3.40
CA ALA A 80 8.78 27.90 2.17
C ALA A 80 7.46 27.14 2.07
N ILE A 81 6.38 27.64 2.68
CA ILE A 81 5.09 26.94 2.70
C ILE A 81 4.23 27.14 1.44
N HIS A 82 4.37 28.29 0.75
CA HIS A 82 3.52 28.66 -0.38
C HIS A 82 4.02 28.13 -1.72
N LEU A 83 5.34 28.09 -1.91
CA LEU A 83 6.00 27.55 -3.09
C LEU A 83 7.14 26.65 -2.61
N THR A 84 6.88 25.34 -2.59
CA THR A 84 7.75 24.32 -2.01
C THR A 84 8.60 23.64 -3.07
N GLU A 85 9.58 22.86 -2.64
CA GLU A 85 10.40 22.03 -3.51
C GLU A 85 9.54 20.96 -4.22
N SER A 86 8.45 20.49 -3.60
CA SER A 86 7.47 19.60 -4.24
C SER A 86 6.71 20.28 -5.38
N ASP A 87 6.46 21.59 -5.31
CA ASP A 87 5.92 22.33 -6.46
C ASP A 87 6.96 22.38 -7.59
N ALA A 88 8.22 22.66 -7.27
CA ALA A 88 9.32 22.70 -8.25
C ALA A 88 9.51 21.35 -8.96
N LEU A 89 9.32 20.24 -8.26
CA LEU A 89 9.31 18.89 -8.83
C LEU A 89 8.22 18.73 -9.90
N VAL A 90 7.00 19.19 -9.62
CA VAL A 90 5.88 19.13 -10.58
C VAL A 90 6.08 20.11 -11.75
N MET A 91 6.54 21.34 -11.47
CA MET A 91 6.85 22.32 -12.50
C MET A 91 7.94 21.82 -13.46
N SER A 92 8.93 21.08 -12.96
CA SER A 92 9.94 20.40 -13.78
C SER A 92 9.34 19.34 -14.69
N ALA A 93 8.36 18.58 -14.20
CA ALA A 93 7.63 17.60 -15.01
C ALA A 93 6.76 18.27 -16.09
N LEU A 94 6.14 19.42 -15.79
CA LEU A 94 5.41 20.21 -16.78
C LEU A 94 6.33 20.76 -17.87
N LEU A 95 7.48 21.33 -17.47
CA LEU A 95 8.49 21.84 -18.40
C LEU A 95 8.98 20.74 -19.35
N VAL A 96 9.53 19.67 -18.78
CA VAL A 96 10.15 18.60 -19.58
C VAL A 96 9.10 17.83 -20.36
N GLY A 97 7.95 17.53 -19.75
CA GLY A 97 6.84 16.84 -20.41
C GLY A 97 6.29 17.63 -21.60
N GLY A 98 6.10 18.95 -21.45
CA GLY A 98 5.66 19.83 -22.53
C GLY A 98 6.67 19.88 -23.69
N VAL A 99 7.98 20.05 -23.38
CA VAL A 99 9.05 20.05 -24.38
C VAL A 99 9.12 18.71 -25.11
N GLN A 100 9.14 17.60 -24.39
CA GLN A 100 9.20 16.26 -24.98
C GLN A 100 7.97 15.97 -25.86
N ALA A 101 6.78 16.40 -25.45
CA ALA A 101 5.55 16.23 -26.23
C ALA A 101 5.59 16.97 -27.58
N MET A 102 6.27 18.13 -27.66
CA MET A 102 6.51 18.86 -28.91
C MET A 102 7.52 18.14 -29.82
N THR A 103 8.58 17.56 -29.26
CA THR A 103 9.68 16.94 -30.04
C THR A 103 9.35 15.61 -30.71
N VAL A 104 8.26 14.92 -30.34
CA VAL A 104 7.96 13.57 -30.83
C VAL A 104 7.12 13.61 -32.12
N PRO A 105 7.63 13.10 -33.27
CA PRO A 105 6.93 13.13 -34.56
C PRO A 105 5.58 12.38 -34.59
N GLY A 106 5.31 11.55 -33.58
CA GLY A 106 4.08 10.75 -33.43
C GLY A 106 2.89 11.50 -32.81
N ALA A 107 3.11 12.57 -32.04
CA ALA A 107 2.04 13.35 -31.39
C ALA A 107 1.09 14.00 -32.41
N VAL A 108 1.62 14.23 -33.62
CA VAL A 108 0.96 14.86 -34.77
C VAL A 108 0.26 13.84 -35.68
N ARG A 109 0.75 12.59 -35.74
CA ARG A 109 0.23 11.53 -36.64
C ARG A 109 -0.91 10.72 -36.02
N SER A 110 -1.07 10.78 -34.69
CA SER A 110 -2.14 10.13 -33.94
C SER A 110 -3.50 10.84 -34.00
N VAL A 111 -3.76 11.74 -34.96
CA VAL A 111 -5.12 12.29 -35.14
C VAL A 111 -5.86 11.58 -36.27
N GLY A 112 -5.16 10.95 -37.23
CA GLY A 112 -5.77 10.40 -38.45
C GLY A 112 -5.72 8.88 -38.70
N ARG A 113 -4.98 8.07 -37.91
CA ARG A 113 -4.70 6.66 -38.25
C ARG A 113 -5.22 5.60 -37.26
N TRP A 114 -6.33 5.85 -36.56
CA TRP A 114 -6.88 4.92 -35.55
C TRP A 114 -8.03 4.04 -36.06
N ARG A 115 -7.94 3.49 -37.28
CA ARG A 115 -8.78 2.35 -37.70
C ARG A 115 -8.04 1.06 -37.34
N GLY A 116 -8.45 0.41 -36.24
CA GLY A 116 -8.11 -1.00 -35.97
C GLY A 116 -7.27 -1.33 -34.73
N GLN A 117 -6.83 -0.37 -33.92
CA GLN A 117 -6.13 -0.64 -32.64
C GLN A 117 -7.05 -0.39 -31.43
N PRO A 118 -6.80 -1.06 -30.27
CA PRO A 118 -7.63 -0.92 -29.08
C PRO A 118 -7.79 0.57 -28.71
N ARG A 119 -9.02 0.94 -28.35
CA ARG A 119 -9.43 2.34 -28.14
C ARG A 119 -8.39 3.09 -27.28
N PRO A 120 -7.87 4.23 -27.74
CA PRO A 120 -6.93 5.01 -26.94
C PRO A 120 -7.59 5.39 -25.61
N TRP A 121 -6.82 5.33 -24.52
CA TRP A 121 -7.30 5.72 -23.20
C TRP A 121 -7.84 7.17 -23.23
N ARG A 122 -9.06 7.36 -22.74
CA ARG A 122 -9.75 8.66 -22.69
C ARG A 122 -10.43 8.81 -21.34
N PHE A 123 -10.42 10.03 -20.81
CA PHE A 123 -11.25 10.35 -19.67
C PHE A 123 -12.72 10.20 -20.07
N GLY A 124 -13.46 9.39 -19.32
CA GLY A 124 -14.91 9.27 -19.48
C GLY A 124 -15.62 10.53 -18.98
N VAL A 125 -16.85 10.74 -19.43
CA VAL A 125 -17.68 11.90 -19.02
C VAL A 125 -17.80 12.00 -17.51
N VAL A 126 -17.93 10.86 -16.81
CA VAL A 126 -17.95 10.82 -15.34
C VAL A 126 -16.64 11.33 -14.74
N GLN A 127 -15.48 10.90 -15.25
CA GLN A 127 -14.18 11.33 -14.73
C GLN A 127 -13.97 12.84 -14.94
N ILE A 128 -14.32 13.34 -16.13
CA ILE A 128 -14.29 14.77 -16.43
C ILE A 128 -15.23 15.53 -15.50
N GLY A 129 -16.46 15.02 -15.30
CA GLY A 129 -17.43 15.59 -14.38
C GLY A 129 -16.92 15.67 -12.94
N VAL A 130 -16.28 14.62 -12.43
CA VAL A 130 -15.68 14.64 -11.08
C VAL A 130 -14.55 15.65 -10.99
N VAL A 131 -13.63 15.69 -11.95
CA VAL A 131 -12.54 16.67 -11.98
C VAL A 131 -13.08 18.10 -12.06
N ALA A 132 -14.10 18.33 -12.90
CA ALA A 132 -14.73 19.63 -13.06
C ALA A 132 -15.47 20.09 -11.79
N LEU A 133 -16.25 19.21 -11.15
CA LEU A 133 -16.95 19.50 -9.90
C LEU A 133 -15.95 19.80 -8.76
N LEU A 134 -14.86 19.03 -8.67
CA LEU A 134 -13.81 19.29 -7.69
C LEU A 134 -13.10 20.61 -7.98
N GLY A 135 -12.85 20.93 -9.26
CA GLY A 135 -12.30 22.21 -9.68
C GLY A 135 -13.21 23.38 -9.31
N ILE A 136 -14.51 23.28 -9.58
CA ILE A 136 -15.51 24.28 -9.18
C ILE A 136 -15.52 24.43 -7.66
N SER A 137 -15.45 23.34 -6.90
CA SER A 137 -15.37 23.38 -5.44
C SER A 137 -14.18 24.20 -4.96
N TYR A 138 -12.97 23.97 -5.49
CA TYR A 138 -11.80 24.78 -5.17
C TYR A 138 -11.95 26.24 -5.64
N LEU A 139 -12.52 26.47 -6.82
CA LEU A 139 -12.75 27.81 -7.34
C LEU A 139 -13.67 28.64 -6.42
N VAL A 140 -14.72 28.02 -5.88
CA VAL A 140 -15.70 28.67 -5.01
C VAL A 140 -15.21 28.80 -3.56
N SER A 141 -14.57 27.77 -3.02
CA SER A 141 -14.17 27.72 -1.60
C SER A 141 -12.87 28.47 -1.28
N THR A 142 -12.06 28.78 -2.30
CA THR A 142 -10.75 29.40 -2.11
C THR A 142 -10.81 30.92 -2.27
N GLN A 143 -10.16 31.66 -1.36
CA GLN A 143 -10.07 33.12 -1.43
C GLN A 143 -9.02 33.58 -2.46
N TRP A 144 -9.33 33.41 -3.75
CA TRP A 144 -8.40 33.70 -4.86
C TRP A 144 -7.94 35.16 -4.95
N SER A 145 -8.73 36.11 -4.43
CA SER A 145 -8.36 37.52 -4.38
C SER A 145 -7.08 37.77 -3.57
N SER A 146 -6.69 36.85 -2.68
CA SER A 146 -5.43 36.92 -1.94
C SER A 146 -4.17 36.75 -2.80
N VAL A 147 -4.27 36.05 -3.95
CA VAL A 147 -3.12 35.81 -4.83
C VAL A 147 -2.57 37.10 -5.45
N PRO A 148 -3.38 37.93 -6.14
CA PRO A 148 -2.88 39.20 -6.66
C PRO A 148 -2.54 40.19 -5.52
N ALA A 149 -3.26 40.16 -4.40
CA ALA A 149 -2.96 41.02 -3.24
C ALA A 149 -1.57 40.73 -2.65
N ALA A 150 -1.15 39.47 -2.65
CA ALA A 150 0.15 39.05 -2.16
C ALA A 150 1.34 39.61 -2.96
N LEU A 151 1.11 40.18 -4.15
CA LEU A 151 2.17 40.88 -4.89
C LEU A 151 2.57 42.21 -4.23
N GLY A 152 1.63 42.87 -3.54
CA GLY A 152 1.83 44.16 -2.88
C GLY A 152 1.89 44.09 -1.35
N ASP A 153 1.45 42.99 -0.75
CA ASP A 153 1.40 42.81 0.70
C ASP A 153 2.26 41.61 1.15
N ALA A 154 3.41 41.92 1.74
CA ALA A 154 4.31 40.91 2.28
C ALA A 154 3.72 40.14 3.47
N ALA A 155 2.77 40.73 4.22
CA ALA A 155 2.17 40.08 5.39
C ALA A 155 1.38 38.82 5.01
N LEU A 156 0.84 38.77 3.79
CA LEU A 156 0.13 37.59 3.29
C LEU A 156 1.02 36.35 3.13
N TRP A 157 2.34 36.52 3.05
CA TRP A 157 3.33 35.43 2.94
C TRP A 157 3.84 34.91 4.29
N MET A 158 3.48 35.57 5.40
CA MET A 158 4.11 35.33 6.71
C MET A 158 3.70 34.02 7.40
N GLY A 159 2.68 33.30 6.90
CA GLY A 159 2.27 32.04 7.51
C GLY A 159 0.99 31.42 6.96
N TYR A 160 0.62 30.27 7.51
CA TYR A 160 -0.57 29.50 7.12
C TYR A 160 -1.89 30.05 7.71
N SER A 161 -1.83 31.06 8.58
CA SER A 161 -2.99 31.76 9.12
C SER A 161 -3.53 32.87 8.22
N THR A 162 -2.85 33.14 7.09
CA THR A 162 -3.26 34.19 6.13
C THR A 162 -4.27 33.66 5.12
N PRO A 163 -5.05 34.55 4.45
CA PRO A 163 -5.90 34.20 3.32
C PRO A 163 -5.21 33.41 2.19
N LEU A 164 -3.88 33.57 2.05
CA LEU A 164 -3.07 32.91 1.04
C LEU A 164 -2.95 31.39 1.28
N ASN A 165 -3.32 30.91 2.47
CA ASN A 165 -3.41 29.49 2.77
C ASN A 165 -4.46 28.74 1.92
N GLY A 166 -5.54 29.41 1.50
CA GLY A 166 -6.54 28.82 0.61
C GLY A 166 -5.92 28.42 -0.75
N PRO A 167 -5.35 29.37 -1.50
CA PRO A 167 -4.62 29.07 -2.74
C PRO A 167 -3.48 28.07 -2.55
N ARG A 168 -2.77 28.12 -1.40
CA ARG A 168 -1.74 27.13 -1.05
C ARG A 168 -2.29 25.70 -1.02
N LEU A 169 -3.48 25.48 -0.45
CA LEU A 169 -4.13 24.16 -0.43
C LEU A 169 -4.64 23.76 -1.83
N ALA A 170 -5.20 24.72 -2.57
CA ALA A 170 -5.79 24.46 -3.88
C ALA A 170 -4.75 24.12 -4.96
N LYS A 171 -3.51 24.64 -4.87
CA LYS A 171 -2.47 24.49 -5.91
C LYS A 171 -2.20 23.04 -6.28
N GLY A 172 -2.19 22.11 -5.32
CA GLY A 172 -1.90 20.69 -5.56
C GLY A 172 -2.90 20.04 -6.52
N PHE A 173 -4.19 20.42 -6.43
CA PHE A 173 -5.21 19.98 -7.37
C PHE A 173 -4.93 20.53 -8.78
N PHE A 174 -4.65 21.83 -8.91
CA PHE A 174 -4.37 22.46 -10.22
C PHE A 174 -3.10 21.91 -10.86
N TRP A 175 -2.06 21.61 -10.07
CA TRP A 175 -0.87 20.91 -10.54
C TRP A 175 -1.19 19.54 -11.12
N ALA A 176 -2.01 18.75 -10.43
CA ALA A 176 -2.46 17.46 -10.95
C ALA A 176 -3.28 17.61 -12.25
N VAL A 177 -4.16 18.62 -12.34
CA VAL A 177 -4.93 18.93 -13.55
C VAL A 177 -4.03 19.28 -14.73
N LEU A 178 -3.00 20.10 -14.51
CA LEU A 178 -2.03 20.50 -15.54
C LEU A 178 -1.18 19.32 -16.06
N LEU A 179 -0.97 18.28 -15.24
CA LEU A 179 -0.31 17.05 -15.64
C LEU A 179 -1.22 16.07 -16.42
N LEU A 180 -2.55 16.23 -16.37
CA LEU A 180 -3.49 15.29 -17.03
C LEU A 180 -3.26 15.14 -18.55
N PRO A 181 -2.97 16.20 -19.33
CA PRO A 181 -2.65 16.03 -20.74
C PRO A 181 -1.41 15.16 -20.96
N VAL A 182 -0.34 15.39 -20.19
CA VAL A 182 0.91 14.63 -20.26
C VAL A 182 0.67 13.17 -19.87
N LEU A 183 -0.13 12.93 -18.82
CA LEU A 183 -0.55 11.58 -18.41
C LEU A 183 -1.34 10.87 -19.52
N ALA A 184 -2.33 11.56 -20.08
CA ALA A 184 -3.17 11.01 -21.13
C ALA A 184 -2.36 10.65 -22.37
N GLN A 185 -1.36 11.46 -22.73
CA GLN A 185 -0.44 11.14 -23.82
C GLN A 185 0.36 9.88 -23.51
N ALA A 186 0.99 9.79 -22.33
CA ALA A 186 1.78 8.64 -21.93
C ALA A 186 0.95 7.33 -21.92
N LEU A 187 -0.27 7.38 -21.39
CA LEU A 187 -1.19 6.23 -21.36
C LEU A 187 -1.71 5.82 -22.74
N ARG A 188 -1.82 6.75 -23.69
CA ARG A 188 -2.24 6.44 -25.07
C ARG A 188 -1.11 5.83 -25.88
N GLU A 189 0.10 6.37 -25.74
CA GLU A 189 1.24 5.92 -26.54
C GLU A 189 1.90 4.66 -25.97
N ARG A 190 1.95 4.54 -24.64
CA ARG A 190 2.66 3.45 -23.95
C ARG A 190 1.90 2.98 -22.70
N PRO A 191 0.66 2.49 -22.84
CA PRO A 191 -0.24 2.19 -21.71
C PRO A 191 0.41 1.30 -20.65
N GLN A 192 1.10 0.24 -21.07
CA GLN A 192 1.74 -0.72 -20.15
C GLN A 192 2.92 -0.10 -19.40
N ALA A 193 3.82 0.59 -20.11
CA ALA A 193 5.00 1.21 -19.50
C ALA A 193 4.59 2.37 -18.60
N ALA A 194 3.69 3.26 -19.06
CA ALA A 194 3.19 4.38 -18.28
C ALA A 194 2.49 3.92 -17.00
N THR A 195 1.62 2.91 -17.09
CA THR A 195 0.98 2.31 -15.90
C THR A 195 2.02 1.72 -14.94
N ARG A 196 3.01 0.99 -15.45
CA ARG A 196 4.07 0.40 -14.63
C ARG A 196 4.89 1.45 -13.90
N TRP A 197 5.30 2.53 -14.57
CA TRP A 197 6.07 3.62 -13.97
C TRP A 197 5.25 4.41 -12.95
N LEU A 198 3.97 4.69 -13.24
CA LEU A 198 3.07 5.36 -12.30
C LEU A 198 2.89 4.55 -11.01
N VAL A 199 2.64 3.25 -11.16
CA VAL A 199 2.48 2.33 -10.02
C VAL A 199 3.79 2.21 -9.24
N ALA A 200 4.92 2.06 -9.93
CA ALA A 200 6.23 2.04 -9.28
C ALA A 200 6.49 3.35 -8.51
N GLY A 201 6.09 4.50 -9.05
CA GLY A 201 6.27 5.80 -8.41
C GLY A 201 5.41 5.97 -7.16
N LEU A 202 4.12 5.61 -7.25
CA LEU A 202 3.21 5.63 -6.10
C LEU A 202 3.65 4.66 -5.00
N VAL A 203 4.10 3.45 -5.38
CA VAL A 203 4.63 2.46 -4.43
C VAL A 203 5.94 2.95 -3.82
N ALA A 204 6.86 3.50 -4.61
CA ALA A 204 8.11 4.06 -4.10
C ALA A 204 7.85 5.21 -3.11
N GLY A 205 6.93 6.12 -3.43
CA GLY A 205 6.54 7.20 -2.52
C GLY A 205 5.87 6.68 -1.24
N ALA A 206 5.03 5.65 -1.33
CA ALA A 206 4.44 4.98 -0.17
C ALA A 206 5.51 4.35 0.73
N VAL A 207 6.51 3.70 0.14
CA VAL A 207 7.65 3.11 0.85
C VAL A 207 8.49 4.20 1.52
N LEU A 208 8.88 5.24 0.79
CA LEU A 208 9.70 6.33 1.33
C LEU A 208 9.02 7.01 2.53
N VAL A 209 7.72 7.32 2.41
CA VAL A 209 6.91 7.88 3.51
C VAL A 209 6.82 6.91 4.70
N SER A 210 6.59 5.63 4.42
CA SER A 210 6.44 4.64 5.48
C SER A 210 7.77 4.32 6.19
N LEU A 211 8.89 4.41 5.49
CA LEU A 211 10.22 4.35 6.07
C LEU A 211 10.53 5.58 6.92
N ALA A 212 10.10 6.78 6.49
CA ALA A 212 10.21 7.99 7.31
C ALA A 212 9.37 7.87 8.59
N ALA A 213 8.14 7.35 8.49
CA ALA A 213 7.29 7.04 9.64
C ALA A 213 7.93 6.02 10.60
N LEU A 214 8.56 4.96 10.07
CA LEU A 214 9.31 3.99 10.86
C LEU A 214 10.51 4.62 11.58
N TRP A 215 11.27 5.45 10.87
CA TRP A 215 12.42 6.15 11.42
C TRP A 215 12.01 7.11 12.55
N GLU A 216 10.97 7.91 12.33
CA GLU A 216 10.39 8.81 13.34
C GLU A 216 10.00 8.02 14.60
N ARG A 217 9.22 6.95 14.44
CA ARG A 217 8.81 6.14 15.60
C ARG A 217 9.97 5.49 16.31
N TRP A 218 10.95 4.98 15.58
CA TRP A 218 12.14 4.42 16.19
C TRP A 218 12.88 5.46 17.03
N ALA A 219 12.95 6.71 16.56
CA ALA A 219 13.61 7.81 17.26
C ALA A 219 12.82 8.30 18.50
N PHE A 220 11.48 8.32 18.46
CA PHE A 220 10.67 8.95 19.51
C PHE A 220 10.03 7.99 20.52
N THR A 221 9.46 6.86 20.09
CA THR A 221 8.70 5.95 20.99
C THR A 221 9.20 4.50 21.01
N GLY A 222 9.91 4.09 19.97
CA GLY A 222 10.26 2.70 19.72
C GLY A 222 9.21 1.97 18.87
N LEU A 223 9.67 0.97 18.10
CA LEU A 223 8.83 0.33 17.07
C LEU A 223 7.65 -0.46 17.63
N SER A 224 7.77 -0.97 18.86
CA SER A 224 6.77 -1.86 19.49
C SER A 224 5.91 -1.18 20.55
N ASP A 225 6.12 0.12 20.82
CA ASP A 225 5.26 0.87 21.72
C ASP A 225 4.06 1.38 20.93
N PHE A 226 2.91 0.72 21.10
CA PHE A 226 1.63 1.13 20.51
C PHE A 226 0.69 1.76 21.55
N ALA A 227 1.16 1.95 22.79
CA ALA A 227 0.38 2.51 23.89
C ALA A 227 0.66 4.00 24.09
N SER A 228 1.80 4.50 23.61
CA SER A 228 2.11 5.93 23.61
C SER A 228 1.09 6.76 22.82
N ASP A 229 0.69 7.92 23.33
CA ASP A 229 -0.16 8.91 22.63
C ASP A 229 0.59 9.68 21.51
N TYR A 230 1.56 9.04 20.86
CA TYR A 230 2.36 9.64 19.81
C TYR A 230 1.83 9.30 18.42
N ARG A 231 1.29 10.32 17.74
CA ARG A 231 0.81 10.23 16.35
C ARG A 231 1.95 10.53 15.38
N THR A 232 2.20 9.58 14.49
CA THR A 232 3.26 9.67 13.47
C THR A 232 2.92 10.72 12.40
N THR A 233 3.92 11.47 11.95
CA THR A 233 3.78 12.61 11.01
C THR A 233 4.60 12.46 9.71
N ALA A 234 5.57 11.57 9.71
CA ALA A 234 6.59 11.37 8.68
C ALA A 234 7.26 12.70 8.26
N LEU A 235 7.35 12.96 6.95
CA LEU A 235 7.92 14.21 6.40
C LEU A 235 6.84 15.23 6.04
N PHE A 236 5.59 15.02 6.47
CA PHE A 236 4.49 15.94 6.16
C PHE A 236 4.45 17.08 7.17
N TRP A 237 5.09 18.20 6.84
CA TRP A 237 5.13 19.38 7.73
C TRP A 237 3.75 19.89 8.13
N GLU A 238 2.73 19.71 7.30
CA GLU A 238 1.35 20.13 7.54
C GLU A 238 0.70 19.40 8.72
N MET A 239 1.26 18.26 9.13
CA MET A 239 0.83 17.56 10.34
C MET A 239 1.04 18.40 11.61
N ASN A 240 2.01 19.33 11.62
CA ASN A 240 2.27 20.23 12.74
C ASN A 240 1.10 21.21 13.01
N VAL A 241 0.29 21.48 12.00
CA VAL A 241 -0.88 22.38 12.11
C VAL A 241 -2.19 21.61 12.20
N GLY A 242 -2.14 20.31 12.50
CA GLY A 242 -3.31 19.43 12.60
C GLY A 242 -3.82 18.92 11.25
N GLY A 243 -2.98 18.91 10.21
CA GLY A 243 -3.31 18.34 8.91
C GLY A 243 -3.55 16.82 8.94
N ALA A 244 -4.00 16.29 7.80
CA ALA A 244 -4.22 14.86 7.58
C ALA A 244 -3.65 14.39 6.23
N THR A 245 -2.59 15.04 5.74
CA THR A 245 -2.03 14.74 4.41
C THR A 245 -1.25 13.44 4.37
N LEU A 246 -0.61 13.04 5.46
CA LEU A 246 -0.07 11.68 5.61
C LEU A 246 -1.18 10.63 5.45
N ASP A 247 -2.31 10.78 6.16
CA ASP A 247 -3.45 9.89 6.05
C ASP A 247 -3.97 9.82 4.60
N GLY A 248 -4.14 10.98 3.95
CA GLY A 248 -4.57 11.05 2.55
C GLY A 248 -3.63 10.32 1.59
N TRP A 249 -2.32 10.46 1.79
CA TRP A 249 -1.31 9.80 0.97
C TRP A 249 -1.32 8.28 1.15
N LEU A 250 -1.40 7.79 2.39
CA LEU A 250 -1.46 6.35 2.69
C LEU A 250 -2.77 5.73 2.15
N ALA A 251 -3.90 6.41 2.35
CA ALA A 251 -5.20 5.97 1.81
C ALA A 251 -5.20 5.87 0.27
N LEU A 252 -4.51 6.80 -0.40
CA LEU A 252 -4.39 6.81 -1.87
C LEU A 252 -3.49 5.67 -2.39
N THR A 253 -2.34 5.47 -1.75
CA THR A 253 -1.28 4.59 -2.27
C THR A 253 -1.45 3.12 -1.85
N ALA A 254 -2.08 2.82 -0.72
CA ALA A 254 -2.25 1.45 -0.25
C ALA A 254 -3.04 0.55 -1.22
N PRO A 255 -4.18 0.98 -1.80
CA PRO A 255 -4.88 0.17 -2.80
C PRO A 255 -4.03 -0.07 -4.06
N VAL A 256 -3.13 0.85 -4.42
CA VAL A 256 -2.23 0.71 -5.57
C VAL A 256 -1.13 -0.31 -5.29
N ALA A 257 -0.51 -0.25 -4.10
CA ALA A 257 0.44 -1.26 -3.65
C ALA A 257 -0.21 -2.65 -3.59
N LEU A 258 -1.42 -2.74 -3.04
CA LEU A 258 -2.18 -3.98 -2.99
C LEU A 258 -2.49 -4.50 -4.40
N TRP A 259 -2.93 -3.64 -5.32
CA TRP A 259 -3.17 -4.01 -6.71
C TRP A 259 -1.92 -4.59 -7.39
N TRP A 260 -0.76 -3.98 -7.16
CA TRP A 260 0.52 -4.50 -7.67
C TRP A 260 0.80 -5.90 -7.14
N VAL A 261 0.71 -6.11 -5.83
CA VAL A 261 0.99 -7.43 -5.23
C VAL A 261 -0.01 -8.50 -5.67
N LEU A 262 -1.30 -8.16 -5.77
CA LEU A 262 -2.32 -9.10 -6.25
C LEU A 262 -2.11 -9.50 -7.73
N GLY A 263 -1.55 -8.60 -8.53
CA GLY A 263 -1.22 -8.84 -9.94
C GLY A 263 0.10 -9.60 -10.16
N GLU A 264 1.02 -9.57 -9.19
CA GLU A 264 2.35 -10.15 -9.31
C GLU A 264 2.34 -11.69 -9.21
N ARG A 265 3.25 -12.34 -9.93
CA ARG A 265 3.40 -13.81 -9.97
C ARG A 265 4.81 -14.27 -9.69
N ASP A 266 5.80 -13.41 -9.86
CA ASP A 266 7.17 -13.72 -9.47
C ASP A 266 7.31 -13.74 -7.94
N SER A 267 7.84 -14.84 -7.40
CA SER A 267 7.95 -15.02 -5.94
C SER A 267 8.87 -14.02 -5.26
N ARG A 268 9.91 -13.52 -5.96
CA ARG A 268 10.83 -12.51 -5.40
C ARG A 268 10.12 -11.17 -5.26
N TRP A 269 9.37 -10.78 -6.29
CA TRP A 269 8.60 -9.54 -6.30
C TRP A 269 7.39 -9.60 -5.36
N LEU A 270 6.77 -10.78 -5.20
CA LEU A 270 5.74 -11.01 -4.18
C LEU A 270 6.29 -10.84 -2.76
N ALA A 271 7.48 -11.38 -2.47
CA ALA A 271 8.12 -11.21 -1.17
C ALA A 271 8.42 -9.72 -0.89
N LEU A 272 8.96 -9.00 -1.87
CA LEU A 272 9.16 -7.56 -1.76
C LEU A 272 7.82 -6.82 -1.55
N GLY A 273 6.80 -7.18 -2.31
CA GLY A 273 5.45 -6.62 -2.20
C GLY A 273 4.84 -6.81 -0.81
N MET A 274 5.01 -7.97 -0.20
CA MET A 274 4.59 -8.23 1.17
C MET A 274 5.35 -7.38 2.18
N ALA A 275 6.67 -7.21 2.01
CA ALA A 275 7.45 -6.32 2.86
C ALA A 275 6.98 -4.86 2.74
N VAL A 276 6.67 -4.40 1.53
CA VAL A 276 6.09 -3.07 1.27
C VAL A 276 4.76 -2.90 1.99
N LEU A 277 3.85 -3.87 1.84
CA LEU A 277 2.54 -3.81 2.50
C LEU A 277 2.64 -3.87 4.02
N ALA A 278 3.59 -4.62 4.58
CA ALA A 278 3.82 -4.66 6.02
C ALA A 278 4.30 -3.32 6.57
N VAL A 279 5.27 -2.69 5.90
CA VAL A 279 5.78 -1.36 6.28
C VAL A 279 4.70 -0.29 6.14
N LEU A 280 3.89 -0.37 5.08
CA LEU A 280 2.76 0.52 4.85
C LEU A 280 1.64 0.35 5.88
N ALA A 281 1.33 -0.90 6.25
CA ALA A 281 0.36 -1.23 7.29
C ALA A 281 0.83 -0.71 8.65
N TYR A 282 2.12 -0.86 8.97
CA TYR A 282 2.71 -0.29 10.18
C TYR A 282 2.55 1.22 10.21
N ALA A 283 3.00 1.93 9.17
CA ALA A 283 2.89 3.39 9.11
C ALA A 283 1.44 3.86 9.22
N SER A 284 0.51 3.16 8.57
CA SER A 284 -0.93 3.46 8.66
C SER A 284 -1.47 3.25 10.07
N PHE A 285 -1.14 2.13 10.71
CA PHE A 285 -1.57 1.79 12.05
C PHE A 285 -1.07 2.80 13.10
N THR A 286 0.17 3.28 12.94
CA THR A 286 0.77 4.21 13.90
C THR A 286 0.40 5.67 13.68
N THR A 287 -0.47 5.96 12.71
CA THR A 287 -1.16 7.26 12.63
C THR A 287 -2.28 7.38 13.66
N PHE A 288 -2.77 6.26 14.20
CA PHE A 288 -3.95 6.20 15.08
C PHE A 288 -5.19 6.92 14.52
N SER A 289 -5.27 7.05 13.18
CA SER A 289 -6.32 7.81 12.52
C SER A 289 -7.49 6.92 12.11
N ARG A 290 -8.63 7.11 12.78
CA ARG A 290 -9.88 6.43 12.41
C ARG A 290 -10.31 6.74 10.98
N GLY A 291 -10.07 7.98 10.52
CA GLY A 291 -10.35 8.40 9.15
C GLY A 291 -9.52 7.63 8.14
N LEU A 292 -8.22 7.43 8.42
CA LEU A 292 -7.34 6.61 7.58
C LEU A 292 -7.83 5.17 7.51
N TYR A 293 -8.19 4.56 8.64
CA TYR A 293 -8.63 3.15 8.66
C TYR A 293 -9.88 2.94 7.79
N LEU A 294 -10.85 3.86 7.88
CA LEU A 294 -12.03 3.84 7.02
C LEU A 294 -11.66 4.07 5.54
N GLY A 295 -10.73 4.99 5.26
CA GLY A 295 -10.23 5.26 3.92
C GLY A 295 -9.54 4.05 3.28
N LEU A 296 -8.69 3.34 4.03
CA LEU A 296 -8.04 2.11 3.61
C LEU A 296 -9.06 1.02 3.32
N ALA A 297 -10.02 0.80 4.23
CA ALA A 297 -11.07 -0.20 4.05
C ALA A 297 -11.90 0.10 2.79
N ALA A 298 -12.31 1.36 2.58
CA ALA A 298 -13.04 1.78 1.39
C ALA A 298 -12.21 1.58 0.11
N GLY A 299 -10.92 1.94 0.13
CA GLY A 299 -10.01 1.77 -1.00
C GLY A 299 -9.82 0.30 -1.39
N VAL A 300 -9.66 -0.59 -0.40
CA VAL A 300 -9.57 -2.04 -0.62
C VAL A 300 -10.88 -2.58 -1.19
N VAL A 301 -12.04 -2.20 -0.64
CA VAL A 301 -13.35 -2.63 -1.16
C VAL A 301 -13.52 -2.22 -2.62
N VAL A 302 -13.23 -0.97 -2.97
CA VAL A 302 -13.31 -0.49 -4.36
C VAL A 302 -12.38 -1.28 -5.28
N LEU A 303 -11.13 -1.52 -4.85
CA LEU A 303 -10.17 -2.32 -5.60
C LEU A 303 -10.71 -3.73 -5.87
N LEU A 304 -11.16 -4.43 -4.83
CA LEU A 304 -11.67 -5.80 -4.93
C LEU A 304 -12.91 -5.86 -5.84
N LEU A 305 -13.84 -4.90 -5.71
CA LEU A 305 -15.00 -4.81 -6.60
C LEU A 305 -14.61 -4.61 -8.06
N VAL A 306 -13.60 -3.76 -8.33
CA VAL A 306 -13.08 -3.55 -9.69
C VAL A 306 -12.43 -4.83 -10.23
N MET A 307 -11.65 -5.54 -9.43
CA MET A 307 -11.02 -6.80 -9.84
C MET A 307 -12.04 -7.92 -10.11
N LEU A 308 -13.08 -8.02 -9.27
CA LEU A 308 -14.20 -8.94 -9.47
C LEU A 308 -14.98 -8.62 -10.75
N ARG A 309 -15.31 -7.34 -10.99
CA ARG A 309 -15.99 -6.89 -12.23
C ARG A 309 -15.17 -7.16 -13.49
N ARG A 310 -13.84 -7.11 -13.39
CA ARG A 310 -12.93 -7.46 -14.50
C ARG A 310 -12.76 -8.97 -14.70
N GLY A 311 -13.44 -9.79 -13.89
CA GLY A 311 -13.38 -11.24 -13.99
C GLY A 311 -12.02 -11.83 -13.62
N VAL A 312 -11.20 -11.10 -12.86
CA VAL A 312 -9.89 -11.58 -12.39
C VAL A 312 -10.05 -12.84 -11.56
N TRP A 313 -11.11 -12.90 -10.75
CA TRP A 313 -11.51 -14.06 -9.96
C TRP A 313 -12.97 -14.41 -10.19
N ARG A 314 -13.26 -15.72 -10.22
CA ARG A 314 -14.63 -16.25 -10.24
C ARG A 314 -14.90 -16.90 -8.90
N VAL A 315 -15.75 -16.29 -8.09
CA VAL A 315 -16.11 -16.79 -6.76
C VAL A 315 -17.61 -17.02 -6.72
N SER A 316 -18.04 -18.19 -6.24
CA SER A 316 -19.46 -18.47 -5.98
C SER A 316 -19.95 -17.58 -4.83
N GLY A 317 -21.15 -17.00 -4.97
CA GLY A 317 -21.77 -16.20 -3.91
C GLY A 317 -21.89 -16.96 -2.58
N THR A 318 -22.22 -18.26 -2.64
CA THR A 318 -22.28 -19.12 -1.46
C THR A 318 -20.91 -19.27 -0.79
N SER A 319 -19.84 -19.45 -1.58
CA SER A 319 -18.48 -19.55 -1.04
C SER A 319 -18.05 -18.24 -0.39
N LEU A 320 -18.40 -17.10 -0.99
CA LEU A 320 -18.13 -15.79 -0.42
C LEU A 320 -18.83 -15.63 0.94
N LEU A 321 -20.13 -15.96 1.03
CA LEU A 321 -20.89 -15.88 2.29
C LEU A 321 -20.29 -16.77 3.39
N VAL A 322 -19.92 -18.01 3.07
CA VAL A 322 -19.31 -18.94 4.05
C VAL A 322 -17.98 -18.38 4.57
N TRP A 323 -17.11 -17.89 3.69
CA TRP A 323 -15.81 -17.35 4.12
C TRP A 323 -15.93 -16.00 4.83
N MET A 324 -16.92 -15.16 4.49
CA MET A 324 -17.21 -13.94 5.24
C MET A 324 -17.72 -14.27 6.65
N ALA A 325 -18.64 -15.23 6.79
CA ALA A 325 -19.13 -15.67 8.10
C ALA A 325 -17.99 -16.28 8.94
N TYR A 326 -17.15 -17.12 8.33
CA TYR A 326 -15.96 -17.66 8.97
C TYR A 326 -15.02 -16.56 9.48
N SER A 327 -14.74 -15.57 8.64
CA SER A 327 -13.83 -14.46 8.95
C SER A 327 -14.41 -13.54 10.04
N ALA A 328 -15.73 -13.31 10.05
CA ALA A 328 -16.39 -12.52 11.08
C ALA A 328 -16.33 -13.17 12.47
N VAL A 329 -16.55 -14.49 12.55
CA VAL A 329 -16.40 -15.23 13.81
C VAL A 329 -14.94 -15.27 14.24
N LEU A 330 -14.02 -15.46 13.29
CA LEU A 330 -12.58 -15.42 13.56
C LEU A 330 -12.15 -14.06 14.11
N ALA A 331 -12.65 -12.95 13.53
CA ALA A 331 -12.41 -11.60 14.02
C ALA A 331 -12.87 -11.42 15.47
N GLY A 332 -14.07 -11.93 15.82
CA GLY A 332 -14.58 -11.90 17.19
C GLY A 332 -13.67 -12.64 18.18
N TRP A 333 -13.18 -13.83 17.81
CA TRP A 333 -12.24 -14.56 18.65
C TRP A 333 -10.87 -13.88 18.74
N LEU A 334 -10.34 -13.35 17.64
CA LEU A 334 -9.08 -12.60 17.62
C LEU A 334 -9.17 -11.32 18.46
N ALA A 335 -10.31 -10.63 18.45
CA ALA A 335 -10.55 -9.48 19.33
C ALA A 335 -10.49 -9.89 20.82
N GLY A 336 -11.09 -11.03 21.19
CA GLY A 336 -10.99 -11.58 22.54
C GLY A 336 -9.56 -11.98 22.92
N VAL A 337 -8.81 -12.57 21.99
CA VAL A 337 -7.38 -12.87 22.17
C VAL A 337 -6.55 -11.61 22.32
N PHE A 338 -6.84 -10.56 21.55
CA PHE A 338 -6.14 -9.28 21.65
C PHE A 338 -6.42 -8.58 22.97
N GLN A 339 -7.68 -8.59 23.44
CA GLN A 339 -8.05 -7.98 24.73
C GLN A 339 -7.37 -8.66 25.93
N THR A 340 -7.11 -9.96 25.84
CA THR A 340 -6.56 -10.75 26.96
C THR A 340 -5.05 -10.96 26.86
N GLY A 341 -4.54 -11.35 25.69
CA GLY A 341 -3.12 -11.65 25.44
C GLY A 341 -2.36 -10.61 24.61
N GLY A 342 -3.02 -9.50 24.24
CA GLY A 342 -2.44 -8.42 23.44
C GLY A 342 -2.10 -8.81 21.99
N TYR A 343 -1.34 -7.95 21.31
CA TYR A 343 -0.87 -8.17 19.94
C TYR A 343 -0.01 -9.44 19.78
N ARG A 344 0.59 -9.93 20.87
CA ARG A 344 1.47 -11.10 20.86
C ARG A 344 0.67 -12.40 20.71
N GLY A 345 -0.44 -12.51 21.46
CA GLY A 345 -1.39 -13.61 21.30
C GLY A 345 -2.03 -13.58 19.90
N ALA A 346 -2.47 -12.40 19.44
CA ALA A 346 -3.02 -12.25 18.09
C ALA A 346 -2.00 -12.67 17.01
N GLY A 347 -0.74 -12.23 17.11
CA GLY A 347 0.33 -12.63 16.19
C GLY A 347 0.58 -14.15 16.17
N ALA A 348 0.53 -14.81 17.32
CA ALA A 348 0.66 -16.26 17.41
C ALA A 348 -0.51 -17.00 16.73
N MET A 349 -1.74 -16.46 16.83
CA MET A 349 -2.92 -16.99 16.14
C MET A 349 -2.83 -16.79 14.62
N LEU A 350 -2.30 -15.66 14.15
CA LEU A 350 -2.06 -15.44 12.72
C LEU A 350 -1.04 -16.44 12.16
N GLY A 351 0.05 -16.69 12.89
CA GLY A 351 1.03 -17.72 12.52
C GLY A 351 0.39 -19.12 12.46
N LEU A 352 -0.54 -19.43 13.38
CA LEU A 352 -1.32 -20.68 13.32
C LEU A 352 -2.22 -20.73 12.07
N GLY A 353 -2.91 -19.64 11.73
CA GLY A 353 -3.72 -19.56 10.51
C GLY A 353 -2.91 -19.81 9.23
N LEU A 354 -1.69 -19.27 9.17
CA LEU A 354 -0.75 -19.56 8.08
C LEU A 354 -0.31 -21.03 8.08
N ALA A 355 0.01 -21.60 9.24
CA ALA A 355 0.35 -23.00 9.36
C ALA A 355 -0.80 -23.93 8.89
N VAL A 356 -2.04 -23.59 9.21
CA VAL A 356 -3.24 -24.30 8.73
C VAL A 356 -3.33 -24.29 7.21
N PHE A 357 -3.12 -23.14 6.57
CA PHE A 357 -3.10 -23.04 5.12
C PHE A 357 -2.04 -23.93 4.48
N GLY A 358 -0.84 -23.98 5.06
CA GLY A 358 0.26 -24.82 4.58
C GLY A 358 0.04 -26.31 4.79
N ALA A 359 -0.43 -26.71 5.97
CA ALA A 359 -0.58 -28.12 6.36
C ALA A 359 -1.73 -28.83 5.62
N ALA A 360 -2.75 -28.09 5.20
CA ALA A 360 -3.98 -28.60 4.61
C ALA A 360 -3.83 -29.72 3.55
N PRO A 361 -2.97 -29.60 2.51
CA PRO A 361 -2.80 -30.66 1.51
C PRO A 361 -2.17 -31.92 2.06
N VAL A 362 -1.26 -31.77 3.02
CA VAL A 362 -0.57 -32.88 3.66
C VAL A 362 -1.54 -33.63 4.58
N LEU A 363 -2.41 -32.90 5.29
CA LEU A 363 -3.41 -33.47 6.18
C LEU A 363 -4.56 -34.17 5.44
N ALA A 364 -4.90 -33.73 4.23
CA ALA A 364 -5.89 -34.41 3.39
C ALA A 364 -5.48 -35.86 3.03
N LEU A 365 -4.19 -36.21 3.17
CA LEU A 365 -3.65 -37.55 2.91
C LEU A 365 -3.47 -38.38 4.19
N ALA A 366 -3.75 -37.81 5.37
CA ALA A 366 -3.53 -38.47 6.65
C ALA A 366 -4.67 -39.45 7.00
N SER A 367 -4.29 -40.63 7.51
CA SER A 367 -5.23 -41.62 8.06
C SER A 367 -5.63 -41.28 9.51
N ALA A 368 -6.76 -41.82 9.99
CA ALA A 368 -7.17 -41.65 11.39
C ALA A 368 -6.11 -42.15 12.39
N ARG A 369 -5.41 -43.25 12.08
CA ARG A 369 -4.33 -43.79 12.93
C ARG A 369 -3.13 -42.84 13.02
N THR A 370 -2.75 -42.22 11.90
CA THR A 370 -1.66 -41.23 11.88
C THR A 370 -2.04 -39.95 12.62
N LEU A 371 -3.30 -39.52 12.57
CA LEU A 371 -3.79 -38.38 13.34
C LEU A 371 -3.80 -38.67 14.85
N GLY A 372 -4.17 -39.89 15.26
CA GLY A 372 -4.12 -40.31 16.66
C GLY A 372 -2.68 -40.29 17.22
N GLY A 373 -1.70 -40.84 16.49
CA GLY A 373 -0.29 -40.76 16.87
C GLY A 373 0.27 -39.33 16.91
N ALA A 374 -0.17 -38.50 15.96
CA ALA A 374 0.19 -37.09 15.92
C ALA A 374 -0.33 -36.30 17.13
N ALA A 375 -1.54 -36.61 17.60
CA ALA A 375 -2.13 -35.97 18.78
C ALA A 375 -1.32 -36.25 20.06
N VAL A 376 -0.80 -37.47 20.22
CA VAL A 376 0.07 -37.83 21.37
C VAL A 376 1.37 -37.03 21.34
N LEU A 377 2.02 -36.93 20.17
CA LEU A 377 3.23 -36.12 20.00
C LEU A 377 2.97 -34.62 20.22
N ALA A 378 1.83 -34.11 19.75
CA ALA A 378 1.42 -32.74 19.98
C ALA A 378 1.23 -32.46 21.48
N LEU A 379 0.63 -33.39 22.23
CA LEU A 379 0.44 -33.29 23.67
C LEU A 379 1.78 -33.31 24.41
N ALA A 380 2.72 -34.18 24.02
CA ALA A 380 4.07 -34.21 24.58
C ALA A 380 4.85 -32.91 24.30
N GLY A 381 4.69 -32.33 23.11
CA GLY A 381 5.25 -31.01 22.79
C GLY A 381 4.62 -29.89 23.63
N ALA A 382 3.30 -29.94 23.82
CA ALA A 382 2.57 -28.98 24.64
C ALA A 382 2.99 -29.02 26.11
N THR A 383 3.17 -30.21 26.70
CA THR A 383 3.66 -30.34 28.08
C THR A 383 5.09 -29.81 28.24
N ALA A 384 5.97 -30.09 27.27
CA ALA A 384 7.31 -29.50 27.24
C ALA A 384 7.26 -27.97 27.12
N SER A 385 6.28 -27.42 26.41
CA SER A 385 6.12 -25.97 26.23
C SER A 385 5.52 -25.28 27.45
N ILE A 386 4.65 -25.96 28.20
CA ILE A 386 4.21 -25.53 29.53
C ILE A 386 5.40 -25.51 30.49
N ALA A 387 6.23 -26.56 30.49
CA ALA A 387 7.45 -26.57 31.31
C ALA A 387 8.38 -25.41 30.94
N ALA A 388 8.63 -25.18 29.64
CA ALA A 388 9.43 -24.05 29.17
C ALA A 388 8.83 -22.69 29.59
N MET A 389 7.51 -22.54 29.50
CA MET A 389 6.78 -21.35 29.93
C MET A 389 6.99 -21.04 31.42
N LEU A 390 7.03 -22.06 32.27
CA LEU A 390 7.18 -21.92 33.72
C LEU A 390 8.63 -21.78 34.17
N LEU A 391 9.57 -22.44 33.49
CA LEU A 391 10.97 -22.56 33.93
C LEU A 391 11.93 -21.58 33.25
N VAL A 392 11.58 -21.09 32.06
CA VAL A 392 12.45 -20.21 31.27
C VAL A 392 11.76 -18.86 31.10
N PRO A 393 12.41 -17.72 31.44
CA PRO A 393 11.87 -16.41 31.14
C PRO A 393 11.52 -16.31 29.66
N LYS A 394 10.27 -15.97 29.33
CA LYS A 394 9.80 -15.88 27.94
C LYS A 394 9.92 -17.21 27.16
N GLY A 395 9.99 -18.35 27.85
CA GLY A 395 10.13 -19.69 27.25
C GLY A 395 9.00 -20.05 26.29
N VAL A 396 7.80 -19.50 26.51
CA VAL A 396 6.65 -19.68 25.61
C VAL A 396 6.93 -19.22 24.17
N TYR A 397 7.73 -18.16 23.97
CA TYR A 397 8.10 -17.69 22.65
C TYR A 397 9.17 -18.55 21.99
N LEU A 398 10.12 -19.04 22.79
CA LEU A 398 11.13 -19.98 22.31
C LEU A 398 10.47 -21.27 21.83
N SER A 399 9.52 -21.81 22.60
CA SER A 399 8.72 -22.97 22.21
C SER A 399 7.89 -22.73 20.95
N TYR A 400 7.21 -21.58 20.85
CA TYR A 400 6.45 -21.22 19.66
C TYR A 400 7.35 -21.10 18.42
N GLY A 401 8.44 -20.34 18.52
CA GLY A 401 9.37 -20.12 17.41
C GLY A 401 10.09 -21.39 16.97
N PHE A 402 10.57 -22.18 17.92
CA PHE A 402 11.21 -23.48 17.64
C PHE A 402 10.26 -24.43 16.92
N ASN A 403 9.02 -24.56 17.42
CA ASN A 403 8.02 -25.38 16.77
C ASN A 403 7.66 -24.86 15.37
N ALA A 404 7.49 -23.53 15.20
CA ALA A 404 7.22 -22.94 13.88
C ALA A 404 8.34 -23.22 12.86
N LEU A 405 9.61 -23.19 13.30
CA LEU A 405 10.76 -23.56 12.46
C LEU A 405 10.75 -25.05 12.10
N LEU A 406 10.49 -25.94 13.06
CA LEU A 406 10.35 -27.38 12.79
C LEU A 406 9.20 -27.67 11.85
N PHE A 407 8.06 -27.01 12.04
CA PHE A 407 6.89 -27.11 11.18
C PHE A 407 7.22 -26.68 9.74
N GLY A 408 7.87 -25.52 9.58
CA GLY A 408 8.33 -25.03 8.27
C GLY A 408 9.31 -26.00 7.61
N ALA A 409 10.29 -26.51 8.36
CA ALA A 409 11.25 -27.49 7.86
C ALA A 409 10.57 -28.80 7.44
N ALA A 410 9.57 -29.27 8.19
CA ALA A 410 8.79 -30.45 7.83
C ALA A 410 7.92 -30.23 6.59
N LEU A 411 7.35 -29.02 6.44
CA LEU A 411 6.44 -28.69 5.35
C LEU A 411 7.16 -28.48 4.00
N PHE A 412 8.33 -27.81 4.03
CA PHE A 412 9.10 -27.47 2.83
C PHE A 412 10.30 -28.39 2.59
N GLY A 413 10.61 -29.28 3.53
CA GLY A 413 11.68 -30.26 3.42
C GLY A 413 11.41 -31.31 2.35
N ARG A 414 12.48 -31.82 1.73
CA ARG A 414 12.38 -32.95 0.79
C ARG A 414 12.39 -34.26 1.56
N TRP A 415 11.25 -34.93 1.59
CA TRP A 415 11.12 -36.25 2.21
C TRP A 415 11.46 -37.35 1.20
N PRO A 416 12.29 -38.35 1.56
CA PRO A 416 12.45 -39.56 0.75
C PRO A 416 11.10 -40.27 0.57
N GLY A 417 10.81 -40.81 -0.63
CA GLY A 417 9.47 -41.30 -1.00
C GLY A 417 8.83 -42.36 -0.08
N GLY A 418 9.62 -43.11 0.70
CA GLY A 418 9.10 -44.04 1.71
C GLY A 418 8.60 -43.38 3.01
N LEU A 419 8.98 -42.12 3.25
CA LEU A 419 8.71 -41.37 4.48
C LEU A 419 7.56 -40.35 4.34
N GLU A 420 6.99 -40.16 3.15
CA GLU A 420 5.89 -39.19 2.92
C GLU A 420 4.67 -39.43 3.82
N ARG A 421 4.32 -40.70 4.05
CA ARG A 421 3.24 -41.06 5.01
C ARG A 421 3.58 -40.73 6.45
N ARG A 422 4.87 -40.77 6.83
CA ARG A 422 5.33 -40.35 8.16
C ARG A 422 5.41 -38.83 8.25
N ALA A 423 5.76 -38.15 7.15
CA ALA A 423 5.77 -36.69 7.05
C ALA A 423 4.40 -36.10 7.38
N ALA A 424 3.31 -36.72 6.91
CA ALA A 424 1.96 -36.28 7.24
C ALA A 424 1.64 -36.35 8.74
N GLY A 425 2.07 -37.42 9.42
CA GLY A 425 1.95 -37.53 10.87
C GLY A 425 2.80 -36.50 11.63
N VAL A 426 4.01 -36.22 11.15
CA VAL A 426 4.92 -35.21 11.73
C VAL A 426 4.33 -33.80 11.56
N VAL A 427 3.87 -33.44 10.36
CA VAL A 427 3.23 -32.14 10.09
C VAL A 427 1.97 -31.96 10.94
N ALA A 428 1.15 -33.01 11.09
CA ALA A 428 -0.02 -32.98 11.98
C ALA A 428 0.36 -32.76 13.45
N ALA A 429 1.41 -33.44 13.92
CA ALA A 429 1.89 -33.31 15.31
C ALA A 429 2.41 -31.92 15.59
N LEU A 430 3.24 -31.39 14.68
CA LEU A 430 3.80 -30.04 14.78
C LEU A 430 2.71 -28.97 14.71
N LEU A 431 1.70 -29.14 13.86
CA LEU A 431 0.55 -28.23 13.82
C LEU A 431 -0.26 -28.23 15.12
N GLY A 432 -0.57 -29.42 15.66
CA GLY A 432 -1.28 -29.55 16.94
C GLY A 432 -0.49 -28.93 18.09
N TRP A 433 0.83 -29.15 18.12
CA TRP A 433 1.72 -28.50 19.07
C TRP A 433 1.76 -26.98 18.86
N LEU A 434 1.72 -26.50 17.61
CA LEU A 434 1.77 -25.06 17.30
C LEU A 434 0.49 -24.37 17.75
N ALA A 435 -0.66 -25.05 17.61
CA ALA A 435 -1.93 -24.59 18.15
C ALA A 435 -1.89 -24.45 19.68
N ALA A 436 -1.32 -25.45 20.37
CA ALA A 436 -1.11 -25.36 21.82
C ALA A 436 -0.18 -24.20 22.20
N ASN A 437 0.93 -24.02 21.47
CA ASN A 437 1.84 -22.90 21.71
C ASN A 437 1.17 -21.54 21.46
N ALA A 438 0.31 -21.41 20.44
CA ALA A 438 -0.44 -20.18 20.19
C ALA A 438 -1.36 -19.83 21.38
N VAL A 439 -2.04 -20.84 21.95
CA VAL A 439 -2.86 -20.68 23.15
C VAL A 439 -2.00 -20.27 24.35
N LEU A 440 -0.85 -20.92 24.56
CA LEU A 440 0.06 -20.60 25.66
C LEU A 440 0.62 -19.17 25.55
N VAL A 441 0.98 -18.71 24.34
CA VAL A 441 1.44 -17.32 24.12
C VAL A 441 0.37 -16.31 24.54
N SER A 442 -0.90 -16.55 24.17
CA SER A 442 -2.02 -15.72 24.58
C SER A 442 -2.25 -15.76 26.09
N GLN A 443 -2.14 -16.95 26.70
CA GLN A 443 -2.35 -17.13 28.14
C GLN A 443 -1.24 -16.52 29.00
N TYR A 444 0.01 -16.51 28.53
CA TYR A 444 1.15 -16.00 29.30
C TYR A 444 1.01 -14.51 29.68
N TRP A 445 0.31 -13.71 28.88
CA TRP A 445 0.06 -12.29 29.15
C TRP A 445 -1.34 -11.99 29.68
N ALA A 446 -2.19 -13.01 29.81
CA ALA A 446 -3.56 -12.81 30.25
C ALA A 446 -3.60 -12.59 31.77
N GLU A 447 -4.00 -11.39 32.20
CA GLU A 447 -4.16 -11.04 33.61
C GLU A 447 -5.33 -11.80 34.27
N SER A 448 -6.38 -12.14 33.51
CA SER A 448 -7.41 -13.14 33.87
C SER A 448 -8.26 -13.52 32.65
N GLY A 449 -8.73 -14.79 32.56
CA GLY A 449 -9.75 -15.21 31.58
C GLY A 449 -9.32 -15.40 30.11
N GLY A 450 -8.03 -15.33 29.77
CA GLY A 450 -7.54 -15.43 28.38
C GLY A 450 -7.62 -16.81 27.71
N LEU A 451 -7.82 -17.88 28.49
CA LEU A 451 -7.76 -19.25 27.97
C LEU A 451 -8.91 -19.56 27.01
N LEU A 452 -10.14 -19.17 27.36
CA LEU A 452 -11.33 -19.48 26.55
C LEU A 452 -11.26 -18.81 25.16
N PRO A 453 -11.03 -17.49 25.05
CA PRO A 453 -10.85 -16.84 23.74
C PRO A 453 -9.70 -17.48 22.94
N ALA A 454 -8.58 -17.81 23.59
CA ALA A 454 -7.43 -18.40 22.91
C ALA A 454 -7.72 -19.80 22.35
N VAL A 455 -8.33 -20.68 23.15
CA VAL A 455 -8.71 -22.04 22.72
C VAL A 455 -9.78 -21.99 21.64
N ALA A 456 -10.80 -21.14 21.79
CA ALA A 456 -11.86 -20.98 20.80
C ALA A 456 -11.31 -20.44 19.46
N CYS A 457 -10.39 -19.47 19.50
CA CYS A 457 -9.71 -18.96 18.31
C CYS A 457 -8.90 -20.05 17.61
N ALA A 458 -8.07 -20.80 18.35
CA ALA A 458 -7.27 -21.88 17.80
C ALA A 458 -8.14 -22.99 17.19
N ALA A 459 -9.22 -23.39 17.85
CA ALA A 459 -10.16 -24.37 17.34
C ALA A 459 -10.85 -23.89 16.05
N TRP A 460 -11.26 -22.62 16.00
CA TRP A 460 -11.87 -22.01 14.82
C TRP A 460 -10.89 -21.92 13.64
N LEU A 461 -9.62 -21.62 13.91
CA LEU A 461 -8.55 -21.64 12.91
C LEU A 461 -8.31 -23.04 12.33
N LEU A 462 -8.47 -24.10 13.14
CA LEU A 462 -8.31 -25.49 12.69
C LEU A 462 -9.53 -26.04 11.94
N LEU A 463 -10.71 -25.44 12.08
CA LEU A 463 -11.98 -25.88 11.47
C LEU A 463 -11.88 -26.19 9.96
N PRO A 464 -11.20 -25.38 9.12
CA PRO A 464 -11.06 -25.67 7.69
C PRO A 464 -10.43 -27.03 7.41
N LEU A 465 -9.54 -27.53 8.27
CA LEU A 465 -8.90 -28.84 8.10
C LEU A 465 -9.88 -29.99 8.25
N VAL A 466 -10.87 -29.87 9.13
CA VAL A 466 -11.94 -30.87 9.28
C VAL A 466 -12.71 -31.00 7.98
N TRP A 467 -13.10 -29.87 7.38
CA TRP A 467 -13.78 -29.84 6.09
C TRP A 467 -12.95 -30.51 4.98
N MET A 468 -11.63 -30.34 5.01
CA MET A 468 -10.72 -30.94 4.03
C MET A 468 -10.57 -32.44 4.19
N CYS A 469 -10.46 -32.94 5.42
CA CYS A 469 -10.45 -34.39 5.69
C CYS A 469 -11.75 -35.05 5.21
N LEU A 470 -12.89 -34.35 5.31
CA LEU A 470 -14.18 -34.84 4.81
C LEU A 470 -14.32 -34.75 3.29
N ARG A 471 -13.64 -33.80 2.64
CA ARG A 471 -13.70 -33.59 1.18
C ARG A 471 -12.31 -33.36 0.55
N PRO A 472 -11.44 -34.39 0.49
CA PRO A 472 -10.06 -34.25 0.02
C PRO A 472 -9.96 -33.72 -1.43
N ALA A 473 -10.95 -34.06 -2.26
CA ALA A 473 -11.03 -33.61 -3.67
C ALA A 473 -11.20 -32.08 -3.83
N ARG A 474 -11.53 -31.35 -2.76
CA ARG A 474 -11.70 -29.88 -2.77
C ARG A 474 -10.55 -29.15 -2.07
N CYS A 475 -9.41 -29.81 -1.92
CA CYS A 475 -8.24 -29.25 -1.24
C CYS A 475 -7.59 -28.11 -2.03
N TRP A 476 -7.24 -27.00 -1.35
CA TRP A 476 -6.48 -25.92 -1.97
C TRP A 476 -5.00 -26.32 -2.12
N ARG A 477 -4.32 -25.67 -3.05
CA ARG A 477 -2.87 -25.86 -3.26
C ARG A 477 -2.12 -24.62 -2.74
N PRO A 478 -1.18 -24.76 -1.78
CA PRO A 478 -0.35 -23.67 -1.31
C PRO A 478 0.61 -23.25 -2.42
N THR A 479 0.21 -22.27 -3.23
CA THR A 479 1.09 -21.60 -4.19
C THR A 479 1.72 -20.38 -3.52
N PRO A 480 2.86 -19.85 -4.01
CA PRO A 480 3.44 -18.61 -3.49
C PRO A 480 2.43 -17.45 -3.45
N HIS A 481 1.59 -17.33 -4.49
CA HIS A 481 0.51 -16.35 -4.54
C HIS A 481 -0.61 -16.64 -3.53
N GLY A 482 -0.94 -17.92 -3.31
CA GLY A 482 -1.91 -18.33 -2.29
C GLY A 482 -1.47 -17.99 -0.86
N TRP A 483 -0.18 -18.17 -0.54
CA TRP A 483 0.40 -17.75 0.74
C TRP A 483 0.23 -16.25 0.97
N VAL A 484 0.53 -15.44 -0.05
CA VAL A 484 0.36 -13.99 -0.02
C VAL A 484 -1.10 -13.59 0.25
N LEU A 485 -2.05 -14.17 -0.48
CA LEU A 485 -3.47 -13.88 -0.29
C LEU A 485 -3.96 -14.22 1.11
N VAL A 486 -3.55 -15.39 1.65
CA VAL A 486 -3.96 -15.79 3.00
C VAL A 486 -3.32 -14.91 4.07
N SER A 487 -2.04 -14.54 3.93
CA SER A 487 -1.40 -13.59 4.82
C SER A 487 -2.13 -12.24 4.84
N MET A 488 -2.56 -11.75 3.69
CA MET A 488 -3.35 -10.51 3.59
C MET A 488 -4.71 -10.65 4.26
N CYS A 489 -5.44 -11.73 4.00
CA CYS A 489 -6.75 -11.96 4.61
C CYS A 489 -6.66 -12.08 6.13
N LEU A 490 -5.67 -12.83 6.64
CA LEU A 490 -5.44 -12.95 8.08
C LEU A 490 -5.09 -11.61 8.71
N GLY A 491 -4.18 -10.85 8.09
CA GLY A 491 -3.81 -9.51 8.58
C GLY A 491 -4.93 -8.47 8.50
N ALA A 492 -5.91 -8.63 7.61
CA ALA A 492 -7.08 -7.75 7.53
C ALA A 492 -8.17 -8.06 8.58
N ILE A 493 -8.13 -9.25 9.19
CA ILE A 493 -9.07 -9.68 10.23
C ILE A 493 -8.62 -9.19 11.62
N THR A 494 -7.33 -8.90 11.79
CA THR A 494 -6.72 -8.32 13.00
C THR A 494 -6.69 -6.81 12.96
#